data_AF-A0A7G8FX78-F1
#
_entry.id   AF-A0A7G8FX78-F1
#
_cell.length_a   1.000
_cell.length_b   1.000
_cell.length_c   1.000
_cell.angle_alpha   90.00
_cell.angle_beta   90.00
_cell.angle_gamma   90.00
#
_symmetry.space_group_name_H-M   'P 1'
#
loop_
_entity.id
_entity.type
_entity.pdbx_description
1 polymer ?
#
loop_
_entity_poly.entity_id
_entity_poly.type
_entity_poly.pdbx_seq_one_letter_code
_entity_poly.pdbx_strand_id
1 'polypeptide(L)'
;MLLEHFGAPDDPRGCHLDLLLEDGDSCRSWRLEAIPLLNGPGQSATPLPPHRLVWLDREAAAVSGGRGWARRVVGGQYRGTLPATVDAPFSLDLEGMAAIGMPDPVCLSMIEGLCCLSQPRDQQTERNA
;
A
#
# COMPACT_ATOMS: atom_id res chain seq x y z
N MET A 1 4.38 2.35 -0.78
CA MET A 1 4.80 2.74 0.59
C MET A 1 3.71 2.42 1.58
N LEU A 2 4.05 2.02 2.80
CA LEU A 2 3.13 1.92 3.93
C LEU A 2 3.50 2.92 5.03
N LEU A 3 2.52 3.68 5.49
CA LEU A 3 2.63 4.59 6.64
C LEU A 3 1.72 4.09 7.77
N GLU A 4 2.17 4.13 9.01
CA GLU A 4 1.29 4.15 10.18
C GLU A 4 0.79 5.57 10.41
N HIS A 5 -0.50 5.72 10.62
CA HIS A 5 -1.14 6.98 10.97
C HIS A 5 -1.80 6.87 12.35
N PHE A 6 -1.27 7.64 13.30
CA PHE A 6 -1.73 7.71 14.68
C PHE A 6 -2.57 8.95 14.94
N GLY A 7 -3.60 8.84 15.79
CA GLY A 7 -4.29 9.99 16.36
C GLY A 7 -5.10 10.81 15.35
N ALA A 8 -5.55 10.19 14.25
CA ALA A 8 -6.53 10.79 13.37
C ALA A 8 -7.87 10.98 14.13
N PRO A 9 -8.51 12.17 14.11
CA PRO A 9 -9.71 12.45 14.89
C PRO A 9 -10.90 11.53 14.57
N ASP A 10 -10.93 11.01 13.36
CA ASP A 10 -11.94 10.12 12.79
C ASP A 10 -11.54 8.64 12.85
N ASP A 11 -10.43 8.31 13.51
CA ASP A 11 -10.00 6.93 13.71
C ASP A 11 -10.34 6.43 15.13
N PRO A 12 -11.41 5.63 15.29
CA PRO A 12 -11.81 5.12 16.61
C PRO A 12 -10.80 4.12 17.20
N ARG A 13 -9.91 3.54 16.39
CA ARG A 13 -8.82 2.66 16.87
C ARG A 13 -7.57 3.45 17.26
N GLY A 14 -7.49 4.72 16.85
CA GLY A 14 -6.36 5.60 17.12
C GLY A 14 -5.10 5.29 16.32
N CYS A 15 -5.10 4.23 15.50
CA CYS A 15 -4.02 3.86 14.59
C CYS A 15 -4.55 3.03 13.40
N HIS A 16 -4.09 3.35 12.20
CA HIS A 16 -4.27 2.55 10.99
C HIS A 16 -3.05 2.67 10.07
N LEU A 17 -3.09 1.97 8.94
CA LEU A 17 -2.07 2.09 7.89
C LEU A 17 -2.61 2.80 6.67
N ASP A 18 -1.78 3.63 6.04
CA ASP A 18 -2.01 4.16 4.71
C ASP A 18 -1.06 3.51 3.71
N LEU A 19 -1.63 2.84 2.71
CA LEU A 19 -0.91 2.42 1.52
C LEU A 19 -0.88 3.59 0.54
N LEU A 20 0.32 4.03 0.17
CA LEU A 20 0.55 5.08 -0.84
C LEU A 20 1.27 4.48 -2.05
N LEU A 21 0.69 4.68 -3.24
CA LEU A 21 1.29 4.35 -4.54
C LEU A 21 1.41 5.62 -5.37
N GLU A 22 2.62 5.96 -5.79
CA GLU A 22 2.88 7.10 -6.69
C GLU A 22 2.05 6.95 -7.98
N ASP A 23 1.34 8.01 -8.36
CA ASP A 23 0.55 8.09 -9.60
C ASP A 23 0.58 9.53 -10.13
N GLY A 24 1.60 9.85 -10.93
CA GLY A 24 1.78 11.18 -11.49
C GLY A 24 2.23 12.22 -10.45
N ASP A 25 1.38 13.21 -10.16
CA ASP A 25 1.70 14.34 -9.29
C ASP A 25 1.35 14.14 -7.81
N SER A 26 0.74 12.99 -7.50
CA SER A 26 0.25 12.61 -6.18
C SER A 26 0.34 11.10 -5.98
N CYS A 27 -0.07 10.62 -4.81
CA CYS A 27 -0.22 9.20 -4.54
C CYS A 27 -1.70 8.84 -4.52
N ARG A 28 -2.07 7.73 -5.18
CA ARG A 28 -3.28 7.01 -4.79
C ARG A 28 -3.07 6.37 -3.43
N SER A 29 -4.09 6.44 -2.60
CA SER A 29 -3.98 5.99 -1.22
C SER A 29 -5.20 5.24 -0.73
N TRP A 30 -4.95 4.25 0.10
CA TRP A 30 -5.97 3.45 0.77
C TRP A 30 -5.64 3.27 2.24
N ARG A 31 -6.66 3.41 3.07
CA ARG A 31 -6.61 3.03 4.48
C ARG A 31 -6.72 1.51 4.59
N LEU A 32 -5.78 0.94 5.34
CA LEU A 32 -5.66 -0.46 5.69
C LEU A 32 -5.71 -0.60 7.22
N GLU A 33 -6.32 -1.68 7.70
CA GLU A 33 -6.37 -1.96 9.15
C GLU A 33 -5.02 -2.47 9.66
N ALA A 34 -4.38 -3.35 8.90
CA ALA A 34 -3.07 -3.93 9.18
C ALA A 34 -2.32 -4.19 7.88
N ILE A 35 -1.06 -4.62 7.97
CA ILE A 35 -0.33 -5.12 6.81
C ILE A 35 -1.02 -6.43 6.40
N PRO A 36 -1.45 -6.60 5.14
CA PRO A 36 -2.11 -7.82 4.72
C PRO A 36 -1.22 -9.04 4.95
N LEU A 37 -1.83 -10.15 5.37
CA LEU A 37 -1.10 -11.41 5.54
C LEU A 37 -0.67 -11.95 4.17
N LEU A 38 0.59 -12.35 4.07
CA LEU A 38 1.12 -12.99 2.87
C LEU A 38 0.36 -14.29 2.58
N ASN A 39 -0.15 -14.42 1.35
CA ASN A 39 -1.01 -15.53 0.90
C ASN A 39 -2.26 -15.72 1.78
N GLY A 40 -2.66 -14.69 2.53
CA GLY A 40 -3.84 -14.69 3.39
C GLY A 40 -5.10 -14.20 2.68
N PRO A 41 -6.24 -14.15 3.40
CA PRO A 41 -7.44 -13.53 2.88
C PRO A 41 -7.23 -12.04 2.64
N GLY A 42 -7.96 -11.50 1.65
CA GLY A 42 -7.99 -10.05 1.42
C GLY A 42 -8.59 -9.31 2.60
N GLN A 43 -8.04 -8.14 2.90
CA GLN A 43 -8.61 -7.21 3.87
C GLN A 43 -9.23 -6.00 3.16
N SER A 44 -10.15 -5.30 3.83
CA SER A 44 -10.71 -4.07 3.30
C SER A 44 -9.64 -3.00 3.10
N ALA A 45 -9.71 -2.32 1.96
CA ALA A 45 -8.88 -1.18 1.61
C ALA A 45 -9.78 -0.01 1.21
N THR A 46 -9.95 0.93 2.13
CA THR A 46 -10.84 2.08 1.94
C THR A 46 -10.11 3.19 1.20
N PRO A 47 -10.58 3.63 0.02
CA PRO A 47 -9.94 4.74 -0.69
C PRO A 47 -9.87 6.01 0.16
N LEU A 48 -8.72 6.67 0.12
CA LEU A 48 -8.49 7.97 0.75
C LEU A 48 -8.25 9.05 -0.31
N PRO A 49 -8.44 10.34 0.01
CA PRO A 49 -8.03 11.43 -0.87
C PRO A 49 -6.54 11.31 -1.24
N PRO A 50 -6.15 11.73 -2.47
CA PRO A 50 -4.76 11.63 -2.92
C PRO A 50 -3.77 12.26 -1.94
N HIS A 51 -2.67 11.56 -1.70
CA HIS A 51 -1.60 12.02 -0.82
C HIS A 51 -0.53 12.78 -1.60
N ARG A 52 0.13 13.73 -0.93
CA ARG A 52 1.26 14.47 -1.53
C ARG A 52 2.49 13.56 -1.61
N LEU A 53 3.22 13.64 -2.73
CA LEU A 53 4.45 12.85 -2.98
C LEU A 53 5.50 12.98 -1.86
N VAL A 54 5.58 14.13 -1.18
CA VAL A 54 6.52 14.34 -0.06
C VAL A 54 6.42 13.29 1.05
N TRP A 55 5.29 12.61 1.19
CA TRP A 55 5.14 11.51 2.14
C TRP A 55 5.95 10.27 1.75
N LEU A 56 6.28 10.08 0.47
CA LEU A 56 7.14 9.01 -0.02
C LEU A 56 8.61 9.13 0.42
N ASP A 57 9.03 10.31 0.90
CA ASP A 57 10.40 10.56 1.37
C ASP A 57 10.49 10.76 2.89
N ARG A 58 9.35 10.93 3.56
CA ARG A 58 9.33 11.13 5.02
C ARG A 58 9.51 9.84 5.78
N GLU A 59 10.28 9.90 6.86
CA GLU A 59 10.34 8.84 7.87
C GLU A 59 9.22 9.00 8.90
N ALA A 60 9.00 10.22 9.40
CA ALA A 60 7.90 10.53 10.29
C ALA A 60 7.58 12.03 10.28
N ALA A 61 6.31 12.42 10.37
CA ALA A 61 5.91 13.82 10.52
C ALA A 61 4.49 13.96 11.08
N ALA A 62 4.22 15.09 11.75
CA ALA A 62 2.87 15.49 12.09
C ALA A 62 2.02 15.69 10.82
N VAL A 63 0.77 15.21 10.86
CA VAL A 63 -0.23 15.47 9.83
C VAL A 63 -0.86 16.84 10.07
N SER A 64 -0.97 17.64 9.01
CA SER A 64 -1.47 19.01 9.09
C SER A 64 -2.87 19.09 9.69
N GLY A 65 -3.19 20.22 10.34
CA GLY A 65 -4.52 20.47 10.90
C GLY A 65 -4.82 19.69 12.19
N GLY A 66 -3.79 19.26 12.92
CA GLY A 66 -3.97 18.52 14.18
C GLY A 66 -4.51 17.10 13.98
N ARG A 67 -4.31 16.52 12.80
CA ARG A 67 -4.85 15.20 12.44
C ARG A 67 -3.94 14.04 12.82
N GLY A 68 -3.13 14.22 13.87
CA GLY A 68 -2.22 13.19 14.36
C GLY A 68 -0.86 13.17 13.68
N TRP A 69 -0.24 11.99 13.62
CA TRP A 69 1.15 11.78 13.19
C TRP A 69 1.26 10.58 12.25
N ALA A 70 2.08 10.68 11.21
CA ALA A 70 2.35 9.59 10.29
C ALA A 70 3.82 9.16 10.35
N ARG A 71 4.08 7.86 10.28
CA ARG A 71 5.42 7.26 10.32
C ARG A 71 5.54 6.17 9.26
N ARG A 72 6.65 6.13 8.53
CA ARG A 72 6.95 5.08 7.56
C ARG A 72 7.12 3.74 8.27
N VAL A 73 6.40 2.75 7.76
CA VAL A 73 6.62 1.33 8.07
C VAL A 73 7.60 0.74 7.06
N VAL A 74 7.30 0.91 5.77
CA VAL A 74 8.16 0.42 4.69
C VAL A 74 8.01 1.30 3.44
N GLY A 75 9.13 1.53 2.76
CA GLY A 75 9.19 2.20 1.46
C GLY A 75 9.82 1.28 0.42
N GLY A 76 9.60 1.61 -0.85
CA GLY A 76 10.05 0.78 -1.95
C GLY A 76 9.49 1.24 -3.28
N GLN A 77 9.78 0.48 -4.32
CA GLN A 77 9.28 0.69 -5.68
C GLN A 77 8.15 -0.28 -5.97
N TYR A 78 7.39 -0.02 -7.02
CA TYR A 78 6.47 -1.02 -7.56
C TYR A 78 6.66 -1.17 -9.07
N ARG A 79 6.32 -2.35 -9.61
CA ARG A 79 6.22 -2.62 -11.04
C ARG A 79 4.79 -3.00 -11.42
N GLY A 80 4.37 -2.56 -12.60
CA GLY A 80 3.03 -2.79 -13.13
C GLY A 80 2.39 -1.47 -13.56
N THR A 81 1.07 -1.48 -13.76
CA THR A 81 0.33 -0.31 -14.22
C THR A 81 -0.92 -0.12 -13.35
N LEU A 82 -1.07 1.08 -12.81
CA LEU A 82 -2.31 1.47 -12.16
C LEU A 82 -3.40 1.73 -13.21
N PRO A 83 -4.62 1.23 -13.02
CA PRO A 83 -5.71 1.47 -13.95
C PRO A 83 -6.14 2.95 -13.88
N ALA A 84 -6.78 3.46 -14.93
CA ALA A 84 -7.23 4.86 -14.94
C ALA A 84 -8.28 5.18 -13.86
N THR A 85 -9.11 4.20 -13.48
CA THR A 85 -10.14 4.33 -12.45
C THR A 85 -9.67 3.75 -11.12
N VAL A 86 -10.02 4.40 -10.00
CA VAL A 86 -9.57 4.00 -8.66
C VAL A 86 -10.12 2.63 -8.24
N ASP A 87 -11.35 2.31 -8.65
CA ASP A 87 -12.03 1.08 -8.25
C ASP A 87 -11.78 -0.10 -9.20
N ALA A 88 -11.03 0.11 -10.29
CA ALA A 88 -10.68 -0.99 -11.18
C ALA A 88 -9.68 -1.92 -10.51
N PRO A 89 -9.82 -3.24 -10.69
CA PRO A 89 -8.90 -4.20 -10.13
C PRO A 89 -7.51 -4.06 -10.74
N PHE A 90 -6.47 -4.27 -9.94
CA PHE A 90 -5.09 -4.23 -10.40
C PHE A 90 -4.17 -5.14 -9.58
N SER A 91 -2.99 -5.40 -10.12
CA SER A 91 -1.92 -6.09 -9.39
C SER A 91 -0.57 -5.47 -9.72
N LEU A 92 0.27 -5.33 -8.70
CA LEU A 92 1.60 -4.73 -8.78
C LEU A 92 2.59 -5.61 -8.02
N ASP A 93 3.81 -5.70 -8.53
CA ASP A 93 4.92 -6.24 -7.76
C ASP A 93 5.51 -5.12 -6.90
N LEU A 94 5.54 -5.31 -5.60
CA LEU A 94 6.16 -4.38 -4.64
C LEU A 94 7.58 -4.85 -4.33
N GLU A 95 8.54 -3.96 -4.51
CA GLU A 95 9.94 -4.17 -4.15
C GLU A 95 10.29 -3.45 -2.83
N GLY A 96 11.23 -3.99 -2.05
CA GLY A 96 11.69 -3.40 -0.77
C GLY A 96 10.96 -3.92 0.47
N MET A 97 10.01 -4.83 0.30
CA MET A 97 9.20 -5.40 1.38
C MET A 97 9.99 -6.36 2.29
N ALA A 98 11.19 -6.79 1.87
CA ALA A 98 12.13 -7.52 2.72
C ALA A 98 12.50 -6.78 4.01
N ALA A 99 12.43 -5.43 4.03
CA ALA A 99 12.69 -4.62 5.22
C ALA A 99 11.74 -4.91 6.39
N ILE A 100 10.58 -5.50 6.12
CA ILE A 100 9.59 -5.93 7.12
C ILE A 100 9.40 -7.46 7.13
N GLY A 101 10.37 -8.21 6.58
CA GLY A 101 10.37 -9.68 6.59
C GLY A 101 9.47 -10.35 5.55
N MET A 102 9.02 -9.61 4.52
CA MET A 102 8.25 -10.18 3.40
C MET A 102 9.17 -10.67 2.26
N PRO A 103 8.69 -11.53 1.36
CA PRO A 103 9.36 -11.79 0.08
C PRO A 103 9.57 -10.49 -0.72
N ASP A 104 10.59 -10.51 -1.58
CA ASP A 104 10.93 -9.37 -2.42
C ASP A 104 11.26 -9.85 -3.85
N PRO A 105 10.41 -9.56 -4.86
CA PRO A 105 9.17 -8.79 -4.73
C PRO A 105 8.05 -9.54 -3.99
N VAL A 106 6.98 -8.82 -3.63
CA VAL A 106 5.69 -9.38 -3.21
C VAL A 106 4.60 -8.82 -4.12
N CYS A 107 3.65 -9.66 -4.54
CA CYS A 107 2.55 -9.22 -5.39
C CYS A 107 1.41 -8.65 -4.53
N LEU A 108 1.11 -7.37 -4.72
CA LEU A 108 -0.07 -6.68 -4.20
C LEU A 108 -1.20 -6.78 -5.22
N SER A 109 -2.38 -7.22 -4.81
CA SER A 109 -3.59 -7.14 -5.62
C SER A 109 -4.69 -6.34 -4.92
N MET A 110 -5.33 -5.46 -5.69
CA MET A 110 -6.53 -4.74 -5.28
C MET A 110 -7.70 -5.21 -6.15
N ILE A 111 -8.70 -5.87 -5.56
CA ILE A 111 -9.85 -6.44 -6.26
C ILE A 111 -11.11 -6.19 -5.42
N GLU A 112 -12.12 -5.52 -5.97
CA GLU A 112 -13.40 -5.25 -5.29
C GLU A 112 -13.23 -4.60 -3.89
N GLY A 113 -12.26 -3.68 -3.76
CA GLY A 113 -11.96 -3.00 -2.48
C GLY A 113 -11.22 -3.88 -1.46
N LEU A 114 -10.78 -5.07 -1.85
CA LEU A 114 -9.94 -5.95 -1.04
C LEU A 114 -8.48 -5.86 -1.48
N CYS A 115 -7.61 -5.69 -0.48
CA CYS A 115 -6.16 -5.69 -0.62
C CYS A 115 -5.61 -7.05 -0.17
N CYS A 116 -4.85 -7.72 -1.04
CA CYS A 116 -4.17 -8.97 -0.75
C CYS A 116 -2.67 -8.86 -1.04
N LEU A 117 -1.85 -9.57 -0.27
CA LEU A 117 -0.45 -9.81 -0.59
C LEU A 117 -0.25 -11.28 -0.91
N SER A 118 0.51 -11.58 -1.96
CA SER A 118 0.83 -12.94 -2.38
C SER A 118 2.28 -13.03 -2.84
N GLN A 119 2.86 -14.23 -2.79
CA GLN A 119 4.17 -14.43 -3.42
C GLN A 119 4.07 -14.15 -4.93
N PRO A 120 5.10 -13.55 -5.56
CA PRO A 120 5.15 -13.44 -7.00
C PRO A 120 4.99 -14.84 -7.60
N ARG A 121 4.10 -14.98 -8.59
CA ARG A 121 4.02 -16.25 -9.32
C ARG A 121 5.31 -16.40 -10.11
N ASP A 122 5.99 -17.54 -9.97
CA ASP A 122 7.12 -17.90 -10.82
C ASP A 122 6.69 -17.74 -12.28
N GLN A 123 7.35 -16.86 -13.04
CA GLN A 123 7.16 -16.75 -14.49
C GLN A 123 7.84 -17.92 -15.23
N GLN A 124 7.88 -19.12 -14.63
CA GLN A 124 8.58 -20.29 -15.14
C GLN A 124 7.60 -21.43 -15.50
N THR A 125 6.51 -21.13 -16.21
CA THR A 125 5.70 -22.19 -16.83
C THR A 125 5.06 -21.77 -18.15
N GLU A 126 5.78 -21.09 -19.05
CA GLU A 126 5.30 -20.87 -20.42
C GLU A 126 6.46 -20.64 -21.42
N ARG A 127 7.51 -21.46 -21.31
CA ARG A 127 8.50 -21.67 -22.36
C ARG A 127 8.90 -23.14 -22.29
N ASN A 128 8.14 -23.97 -23.00
CA ASN A 128 8.50 -25.27 -23.57
C ASN A 128 7.18 -25.95 -23.98
N ALA A 129 6.58 -25.43 -25.05
CA ALA A 129 5.71 -26.20 -25.93
C ALA A 129 6.56 -26.70 -27.11
#